data_AF-A0A7S2MA41-F1
#
_entry.id   AF-A0A7S2MA41-F1
#
_cell.length_a   1.000
_cell.length_b   1.000
_cell.length_c   1.000
_cell.angle_alpha   90.00
_cell.angle_beta   90.00
_cell.angle_gamma   90.00
#
_symmetry.space_group_name_H-M   'P 1'
#
loop_
_entity.id
_entity.type
_entity.pdbx_description
1 polymer ?
#
loop_
_entity_poly.entity_id
_entity_poly.type
_entity_poly.pdbx_seq_one_letter_code
_entity_poly.pdbx_strand_id
1 'polypeptide(L)'
;AQLVRTFYRVVRDTVLTASISIKSKTTRRLEPGRVLEALGLPQEDEEGAGVQRVQCRCVQDGDVGWATIAGNQGTVFLEARGNLMSCEKETPMTDGPSADEGSAVRTLSAGEVVEVVEFAARDPK
;
A
#
# COMPACT_ATOMS: atom_id res chain seq x y z
N ALA A 1 -9.36 -15.90 9.96
CA ALA A 1 -8.08 -15.91 9.22
C ALA A 1 -8.26 -15.08 7.95
N GLN A 2 -7.36 -14.14 7.67
CA GLN A 2 -7.40 -13.35 6.43
C GLN A 2 -6.85 -14.23 5.30
N LEU A 3 -7.68 -14.56 4.31
CA LEU A 3 -7.32 -15.50 3.24
C LEU A 3 -6.42 -14.87 2.16
N VAL A 4 -6.46 -13.54 2.03
CA VAL A 4 -5.72 -12.77 1.03
C VAL A 4 -5.15 -11.50 1.64
N ARG A 5 -3.92 -11.15 1.27
CA ARG A 5 -3.33 -9.86 1.64
C ARG A 5 -3.94 -8.77 0.76
N THR A 6 -4.49 -7.73 1.38
CA THR A 6 -5.03 -6.58 0.65
C THR A 6 -4.10 -5.40 0.84
N PHE A 7 -3.68 -4.79 -0.26
CA PHE A 7 -2.85 -3.60 -0.23
C PHE A 7 -3.64 -2.39 -0.71
N TYR A 8 -3.26 -1.23 -0.20
CA TYR A 8 -3.77 0.05 -0.62
C TYR A 8 -2.61 0.96 -1.01
N ARG A 9 -2.78 1.73 -2.08
CA ARG A 9 -1.89 2.84 -2.41
C ARG A 9 -2.53 4.14 -1.95
N VAL A 10 -1.76 4.97 -1.26
CA VAL A 10 -2.15 6.34 -0.94
C VAL A 10 -2.16 7.15 -2.24
N VAL A 11 -3.29 7.74 -2.59
CA VAL A 11 -3.45 8.57 -3.81
C VAL A 11 -3.67 10.05 -3.52
N ARG A 12 -3.97 10.39 -2.27
CA ARG A 12 -4.04 11.76 -1.75
C ARG A 12 -3.44 11.82 -0.36
N ASP A 13 -2.92 12.99 0.02
CA ASP A 13 -2.46 13.25 1.38
C ASP A 13 -3.51 12.82 2.41
N THR A 14 -3.09 12.01 3.38
CA THR A 14 -3.96 11.51 4.45
C THR A 14 -3.16 11.28 5.72
N VAL A 15 -3.79 10.73 6.76
CA VAL A 15 -3.16 10.49 8.06
C VAL A 15 -3.47 9.09 8.58
N LEU A 16 -2.54 8.56 9.36
CA LEU A 16 -2.81 7.47 10.30
C LEU A 16 -3.34 8.04 11.61
N THR A 17 -4.33 7.37 12.18
CA THR A 17 -4.84 7.65 13.53
C THR A 17 -4.68 6.43 14.44
N ALA A 18 -4.62 6.66 15.75
CA ALA A 18 -4.41 5.60 16.74
C ALA A 18 -5.61 4.64 16.87
N SER A 19 -6.82 5.08 16.53
CA SER A 19 -8.04 4.28 16.58
C SER A 19 -8.93 4.55 15.36
N ILE A 20 -10.02 3.79 15.23
CA ILE A 20 -10.96 3.95 14.11
C ILE A 20 -11.57 5.35 14.06
N SER A 21 -11.77 6.05 15.17
CA SER A 21 -12.36 7.39 15.09
C SER A 21 -11.44 8.39 14.39
N ILE A 22 -11.97 9.17 13.43
CA ILE A 22 -11.25 10.28 12.78
C ILE A 22 -10.85 11.39 13.75
N LYS A 23 -11.53 11.46 14.90
CA LYS A 23 -11.24 12.41 15.97
C LYS A 23 -10.10 11.94 16.87
N SER A 24 -9.63 10.70 16.69
CA SER A 24 -8.54 10.15 17.50
C SER A 24 -7.18 10.74 17.10
N LYS A 25 -6.19 10.53 17.97
CA LYS A 25 -4.85 11.08 17.81
C LYS A 25 -4.25 10.68 16.46
N THR A 26 -3.92 11.67 15.64
CA THR A 26 -3.07 11.50 14.46
C THR A 26 -1.69 11.01 14.89
N THR A 27 -1.26 9.87 14.36
CA THR A 27 0.06 9.28 14.63
C THR A 27 1.06 9.67 13.56
N ARG A 28 0.63 9.79 12.30
CA ARG A 28 1.51 10.09 11.16
C ARG A 28 0.78 10.67 9.96
N ARG A 29 1.44 11.51 9.17
CA ARG A 29 0.98 11.94 7.85
C ARG A 29 1.51 11.01 6.75
N LEU A 30 0.65 10.71 5.78
CA LEU A 30 0.93 9.85 4.64
C LEU A 30 0.84 10.67 3.35
N GLU A 31 1.82 10.47 2.47
CA GLU A 31 1.93 11.13 1.17
C GLU A 31 1.52 10.16 0.04
N PRO A 32 1.05 10.67 -1.11
CA PRO A 32 0.78 9.85 -2.28
C PRO A 32 1.94 8.94 -2.68
N GLY A 33 1.62 7.71 -3.07
CA GLY A 33 2.59 6.68 -3.47
C GLY A 33 2.98 5.71 -2.35
N ARG A 34 2.72 6.04 -1.08
CA ARG A 34 2.90 5.10 0.03
C ARG A 34 1.98 3.89 -0.11
N VAL A 35 2.41 2.75 0.41
CA VAL A 35 1.68 1.48 0.31
C VAL A 35 1.36 0.97 1.70
N LEU A 36 0.11 0.61 1.90
CA LEU A 36 -0.44 0.15 3.16
C LEU A 36 -0.94 -1.28 3.00
N GLU A 37 -0.56 -2.16 3.91
CA GLU A 37 -1.14 -3.50 4.02
C GLU A 37 -2.32 -3.45 4.99
N ALA A 38 -3.49 -3.91 4.55
CA ALA A 38 -4.68 -3.98 5.39
C ALA A 38 -4.55 -5.13 6.40
N LEU A 39 -4.68 -4.80 7.69
CA LEU A 39 -4.66 -5.76 8.80
C LEU A 39 -6.05 -6.27 9.17
N GLY A 40 -7.08 -5.74 8.53
CA GLY A 40 -8.47 -6.10 8.74
C GLY A 40 -9.36 -5.63 7.59
N LEU A 41 -10.65 -5.93 7.70
CA LEU A 41 -11.64 -5.44 6.74
C LEU A 41 -11.90 -3.95 6.93
N PRO A 42 -12.33 -3.23 5.87
CA PRO A 42 -12.88 -1.90 6.00
C PRO A 42 -14.01 -1.85 7.05
N GLN A 43 -14.00 -0.80 7.86
CA GLN A 43 -14.99 -0.54 8.90
C GLN A 43 -15.42 0.93 8.85
N GLU A 44 -16.65 1.20 9.26
CA GLU A 44 -17.18 2.57 9.31
C GLU A 44 -16.84 3.23 10.65
N ASP A 45 -16.45 4.50 10.59
CA ASP A 45 -16.32 5.35 11.79
C ASP A 45 -17.68 5.93 12.19
N GLU A 46 -18.45 5.15 12.96
CA GLU A 46 -19.80 5.50 13.44
C GLU A 46 -19.81 6.70 14.40
N GLU A 47 -18.76 6.90 15.19
CA GLU A 47 -18.65 8.03 16.14
C GLU A 47 -18.15 9.34 15.47
N GLY A 48 -17.66 9.23 14.24
CA GLY A 48 -17.10 10.31 13.46
C GLY A 48 -18.04 10.81 12.37
N ALA A 49 -17.58 10.70 11.12
CA ALA A 49 -18.26 11.22 9.94
C ALA A 49 -18.89 10.13 9.07
N GLY A 50 -18.98 8.88 9.55
CA GLY A 50 -19.48 7.74 8.76
C GLY A 50 -18.56 7.40 7.59
N VAL A 51 -17.24 7.58 7.75
CA VAL A 51 -16.27 7.30 6.68
C VAL A 51 -15.73 5.88 6.77
N GLN A 52 -15.46 5.27 5.62
CA GLN A 52 -14.85 3.94 5.53
C GLN A 52 -13.36 4.04 5.86
N ARG A 53 -12.91 3.24 6.82
CA ARG A 53 -11.54 3.21 7.32
C ARG A 53 -11.01 1.80 7.35
N VAL A 54 -9.69 1.68 7.35
CA VAL A 54 -9.02 0.38 7.46
C VAL A 54 -7.87 0.49 8.44
N GLN A 55 -7.72 -0.52 9.29
CA GLN A 55 -6.51 -0.68 10.08
C GLN A 55 -5.43 -1.25 9.15
N CYS A 56 -4.30 -0.58 9.09
CA CYS A 56 -3.25 -0.92 8.14
C CYS A 56 -1.85 -0.74 8.73
N ARG A 57 -0.90 -1.43 8.12
CA ARG A 57 0.55 -1.26 8.34
C ARG A 57 1.18 -0.60 7.12
N CYS A 58 1.95 0.46 7.32
CA CYS A 58 2.78 1.02 6.26
C CYS A 58 3.87 0.03 5.86
N VAL A 59 3.93 -0.34 4.57
CA VAL A 59 4.90 -1.34 4.09
C VAL A 59 6.32 -0.83 4.21
N GLN A 60 6.53 0.47 4.00
CA GLN A 60 7.88 1.07 3.95
C GLN A 60 8.57 1.18 5.31
N ASP A 61 7.84 1.28 6.41
CA ASP A 61 8.42 1.57 7.75
C ASP A 61 7.73 0.86 8.91
N GLY A 62 6.67 0.09 8.64
CA GLY A 62 6.03 -0.77 9.64
C GLY A 62 5.03 -0.07 10.55
N ASP A 63 4.80 1.24 10.41
CA ASP A 63 3.86 1.97 11.27
C ASP A 63 2.44 1.42 11.12
N VAL A 64 1.76 1.23 12.25
CA VAL A 64 0.38 0.71 12.31
C VAL A 64 -0.58 1.79 12.75
N GLY A 65 -1.72 1.88 12.08
CA GLY A 65 -2.79 2.79 12.46
C GLY A 65 -4.03 2.62 11.59
N TRP A 66 -4.95 3.56 11.71
CA TRP A 66 -6.17 3.62 10.91
C TRP A 66 -6.07 4.72 9.86
N ALA A 67 -6.42 4.39 8.62
CA ALA A 67 -6.47 5.34 7.52
C ALA A 67 -7.86 5.39 6.88
N THR A 68 -8.25 6.56 6.38
CA THR A 68 -9.50 6.76 5.63
C THR A 68 -9.36 6.21 4.21
N ILE A 69 -10.24 5.33 3.76
CA ILE A 69 -10.29 4.86 2.36
C ILE A 69 -10.88 5.95 1.47
N ALA A 70 -12.08 6.41 1.82
CA ALA A 70 -12.79 7.48 1.13
C ALA A 70 -13.48 8.40 2.14
N GLY A 71 -13.47 9.70 1.88
CA GLY A 71 -14.23 10.69 2.64
C GLY A 71 -15.73 10.59 2.37
N ASN A 72 -16.53 11.22 3.22
CA ASN A 72 -18.00 11.19 3.14
C ASN A 72 -18.58 11.82 1.85
N GLN A 73 -17.82 12.67 1.16
CA GLN A 73 -18.18 13.27 -0.12
C GLN A 73 -17.54 12.55 -1.33
N GLY A 74 -17.04 11.32 -1.14
CA GLY A 74 -16.50 10.49 -2.22
C GLY A 74 -15.03 10.75 -2.58
N THR A 75 -14.34 11.67 -1.89
CA THR A 75 -12.89 11.86 -2.09
C THR A 75 -12.13 10.60 -1.68
N VAL A 76 -11.52 9.92 -2.66
CA VAL A 76 -10.69 8.72 -2.44
C VAL A 76 -9.30 9.11 -1.94
N PHE A 77 -8.85 8.50 -0.84
CA PHE A 77 -7.50 8.67 -0.29
C PHE A 77 -6.65 7.41 -0.48
N LEU A 78 -7.30 6.24 -0.45
CA LEU A 78 -6.67 4.95 -0.64
C LEU A 78 -7.33 4.21 -1.80
N GLU A 79 -6.52 3.76 -2.77
CA GLU A 79 -6.96 2.87 -3.83
C GLU A 79 -6.48 1.45 -3.56
N ALA A 80 -7.38 0.48 -3.69
CA ALA A 80 -7.01 -0.93 -3.55
C ALA A 80 -6.03 -1.33 -4.65
N ARG A 81 -5.00 -2.09 -4.27
CA ARG A 81 -3.95 -2.56 -5.18
C ARG A 81 -3.62 -4.02 -4.89
N GLY A 82 -3.37 -4.80 -5.95
CA GLY A 82 -2.83 -6.14 -5.82
C GLY A 82 -1.33 -6.13 -5.52
N ASN A 83 -0.83 -7.26 -5.03
CA ASN A 83 0.60 -7.57 -4.94
C ASN A 83 1.06 -8.51 -6.07
N LEU A 84 0.25 -8.72 -7.11
CA LEU A 84 0.63 -9.51 -8.29
C LEU A 84 0.80 -8.56 -9.47
N MET A 85 1.89 -8.74 -10.22
CA MET A 85 2.21 -7.96 -11.41
C MET A 85 2.52 -8.92 -12.56
N SER A 86 2.11 -8.58 -13.78
CA SER A 86 2.54 -9.30 -14.98
C SER A 86 3.71 -8.59 -15.64
N CYS A 87 4.71 -9.34 -16.07
CA CYS A 87 5.79 -8.84 -16.89
C CYS A 87 5.24 -8.47 -18.28
N GLU A 88 5.24 -7.19 -18.64
CA GLU A 88 4.68 -6.76 -19.93
C GLU A 88 5.62 -7.05 -21.11
N LYS A 89 6.92 -6.97 -20.85
CA LYS A 89 7.99 -7.21 -21.83
C LYS A 89 9.10 -7.98 -21.15
N GLU A 90 9.65 -8.95 -21.88
CA GLU A 90 10.80 -9.74 -21.43
C GLU A 90 11.89 -8.85 -20.83
N THR A 91 12.29 -9.16 -19.60
CA THR A 91 13.24 -8.35 -18.82
C THR A 91 14.03 -9.22 -17.84
N PRO A 92 15.32 -8.93 -17.58
CA PRO A 92 16.05 -9.59 -16.50
C PRO A 92 15.46 -9.23 -15.14
N MET A 93 15.34 -10.23 -14.27
CA MET A 93 15.11 -10.07 -12.83
C MET A 93 16.48 -10.08 -12.14
N THR A 94 16.80 -9.00 -11.44
CA THR A 94 18.08 -8.82 -10.76
C THR A 94 18.00 -9.24 -9.29
N ASP A 95 19.16 -9.54 -8.70
CA ASP A 95 19.32 -9.81 -7.25
C ASP A 95 19.44 -8.55 -6.39
N GLY A 96 19.39 -7.37 -7.03
CA GLY A 96 19.41 -6.06 -6.39
C GLY A 96 18.47 -5.06 -7.07
N PRO A 97 18.23 -3.89 -6.45
CA PRO A 97 17.27 -2.88 -6.92
C PRO A 97 17.72 -2.13 -8.18
N SER A 98 19.03 -2.07 -8.43
CA SER A 98 19.60 -1.43 -9.61
C SER A 98 19.70 -2.40 -10.77
N ALA A 99 19.16 -2.03 -11.92
CA ALA A 99 19.34 -2.78 -13.16
C ALA A 99 20.79 -2.72 -13.69
N ASP A 100 21.54 -1.69 -13.30
CA ASP A 100 22.92 -1.47 -13.75
C ASP A 100 23.96 -2.18 -12.86
N GLU A 101 23.64 -2.36 -11.57
CA GLU A 101 24.58 -2.95 -10.59
C GLU A 101 24.20 -4.38 -10.19
N GLY A 102 22.92 -4.76 -10.32
CA GLY A 102 22.43 -6.09 -9.97
C GLY A 102 22.82 -7.16 -10.99
N SER A 103 23.07 -8.37 -10.51
CA SER A 103 23.28 -9.53 -11.40
C SER A 103 21.93 -10.12 -11.80
N ALA A 104 21.78 -10.45 -13.07
CA ALA A 104 20.57 -11.13 -13.55
C ALA A 104 20.48 -12.53 -12.92
N VAL A 105 19.43 -12.76 -12.12
CA VAL A 105 19.09 -14.07 -11.55
C VAL A 105 18.50 -14.96 -12.62
N ARG A 106 17.58 -14.40 -13.41
CA ARG A 106 16.97 -15.01 -14.59
C ARG A 106 16.20 -13.98 -15.42
N THR A 107 15.73 -14.38 -16.59
CA THR A 107 14.83 -13.58 -17.42
C THR A 107 13.37 -13.88 -17.09
N LEU A 108 12.54 -12.84 -16.97
CA LEU A 108 11.08 -12.95 -16.92
C LEU A 108 10.51 -12.92 -18.33
N SER A 109 9.56 -13.81 -18.63
CA SER A 109 8.87 -13.81 -19.92
C SER A 109 7.70 -12.83 -19.94
N ALA A 110 7.35 -12.29 -21.11
CA ALA A 110 6.12 -11.51 -21.24
C ALA A 110 4.89 -12.35 -20.85
N GLY A 111 4.01 -11.79 -20.02
CA GLY A 111 2.85 -12.46 -19.43
C GLY A 111 3.14 -13.23 -18.14
N GLU A 112 4.40 -13.38 -17.75
CA GLU A 112 4.76 -14.04 -16.50
C GLU A 112 4.28 -13.24 -15.28
N VAL A 113 3.62 -13.90 -14.33
CA VAL A 113 3.09 -13.26 -13.12
C VAL A 113 4.08 -13.41 -11.98
N VAL A 114 4.44 -12.30 -11.36
CA VAL A 114 5.30 -12.22 -10.18
C VAL A 114 4.56 -11.64 -8.99
N GLU A 115 4.89 -12.12 -7.80
CA GLU A 115 4.46 -11.50 -6.55
C GLU A 115 5.43 -10.39 -6.15
N VAL A 116 4.88 -9.23 -5.82
CA VAL A 116 5.60 -8.11 -5.25
C VAL A 116 5.94 -8.45 -3.79
N VAL A 117 7.20 -8.81 -3.57
CA VAL A 117 7.75 -9.02 -2.22
C VAL A 117 8.01 -7.67 -1.54
N GLU A 118 8.53 -6.72 -2.31
CA GLU A 118 8.81 -5.35 -1.87
C GLU A 118 8.23 -4.38 -2.89
N PHE A 119 7.42 -3.42 -2.42
CA PHE A 119 6.85 -2.40 -3.30
C PHE A 119 7.92 -1.37 -3.63
N ALA A 120 7.91 -0.90 -4.88
CA ALA A 120 8.85 0.10 -5.39
C ALA A 120 9.12 1.21 -4.37
N ALA A 121 10.35 1.26 -3.88
CA ALA A 121 10.92 2.41 -3.21
C ALA A 121 11.52 3.34 -4.28
N ARG A 122 11.62 4.63 -3.96
CA ARG A 122 12.39 5.54 -4.80
C ARG A 122 13.87 5.18 -4.63
N ASP A 123 14.60 5.00 -5.72
CA ASP A 123 16.04 4.76 -5.64
C ASP A 123 16.69 5.88 -4.80
N PRO A 124 17.59 5.53 -3.87
CA PRO A 124 18.38 6.52 -3.16
C PRO A 124 19.14 7.38 -4.20
N LYS A 125 19.18 8.70 -3.95
CA LYS A 125 19.92 9.65 -4.79
C LYS A 125 21.43 9.43 -4.71
#